data_AF-A0A919GRA6-F1
#
_entry.id   AF-A0A919GRA6-F1
#
_cell.length_a   1.000
_cell.length_b   1.000
_cell.length_c   1.000
_cell.angle_alpha   90.00
_cell.angle_beta   90.00
_cell.angle_gamma   90.00
#
_symmetry.space_group_name_H-M   'P 1'
#
loop_
_entity.id
_entity.type
_entity.pdbx_description
1 polymer ?
#
loop_
_entity_poly.entity_id
_entity_poly.type
_entity_poly.pdbx_seq_one_letter_code
_entity_poly.pdbx_strand_id
1 'polypeptide(L)'
;MYVCRTDGRHVAWYDREAGRVNLLSEEHGEEVLAVLGPFLTGSVTVGPPPVPTAAELALLSLHPDDDLAPNRPGEALLVALDRDPGPPRRLRPDPRRRALAAERTVGEALDRLEGAGWHTLHSVPLPGGDRIHHLVIGPGGLFCVRSLYARRQRVRVADPMVAVGRHEPRPLLRRLRADADRASYALTAEVRPVLALTEPADLAVPAPLREARVLKDTDLPELARMGGVLKAADVEALHAMARDRHTWARV
;
A
#
# COMPACT_ATOMS: atom_id res chain seq x y z
N MET A 1 7.99 13.93 27.89
CA MET A 1 8.67 15.23 28.14
C MET A 1 10.10 15.14 27.64
N TYR A 2 10.61 16.14 26.94
CA TYR A 2 11.95 16.09 26.32
C TYR A 2 12.96 16.94 27.10
N VAL A 3 14.21 16.48 27.14
CA VAL A 3 15.36 17.23 27.66
C VAL A 3 16.27 17.58 26.50
N CYS A 4 16.57 18.87 26.36
CA CYS A 4 17.41 19.40 25.31
C CYS A 4 18.64 20.06 25.90
N ARG A 5 19.75 20.00 25.17
CA ARG A 5 20.93 20.82 25.43
C ARG A 5 20.68 22.27 25.02
N THR A 6 21.55 23.16 25.50
CA THR A 6 21.55 24.59 25.16
C THR A 6 21.79 24.87 23.67
N ASP A 7 22.34 23.90 22.93
CA ASP A 7 22.49 23.93 21.47
C ASP A 7 21.23 23.49 20.72
N GLY A 8 20.14 23.13 21.43
CA GLY A 8 18.87 22.69 20.87
C GLY A 8 18.78 21.18 20.58
N ARG A 9 19.84 20.38 20.80
CA ARG A 9 19.79 18.94 20.56
C ARG A 9 19.07 18.19 21.69
N HIS A 10 18.26 17.21 21.33
CA HIS A 10 17.63 16.31 22.29
C HIS A 10 18.66 15.34 22.87
N VAL A 11 18.68 15.20 24.20
CA VAL A 11 19.58 14.27 24.91
C VAL A 11 18.82 13.18 25.66
N ALA A 12 17.55 13.41 26.00
CA ALA A 12 16.69 12.41 26.62
C ALA A 12 15.21 12.75 26.48
N TRP A 13 14.34 11.78 26.78
CA TRP A 13 12.94 12.05 27.09
C TRP A 13 12.43 11.16 28.22
N TYR A 14 11.54 11.72 29.02
CA TYR A 14 10.78 11.01 30.03
C TYR A 14 9.42 10.59 29.47
N ASP A 15 9.19 9.28 29.44
CA ASP A 15 7.90 8.66 29.25
C ASP A 15 7.25 8.44 30.62
N ARG A 16 6.21 9.23 30.88
CA ARG A 16 5.49 9.22 32.15
C ARG A 16 4.60 7.99 32.30
N GLU A 17 4.09 7.45 31.20
CA GLU A 17 3.21 6.27 31.21
C GLU A 17 4.04 5.01 31.49
N ALA A 18 5.22 4.92 30.88
CA ALA A 18 6.15 3.81 31.11
C ALA A 18 7.02 3.97 32.38
N GLY A 19 6.99 5.13 33.04
CA GLY A 19 7.88 5.44 34.16
C GLY A 19 9.36 5.34 33.79
N ARG A 20 9.74 5.78 32.57
CA ARG A 20 11.06 5.56 32.00
C ARG A 20 11.69 6.84 31.45
N VAL A 21 12.96 7.04 31.76
CA VAL A 21 13.82 8.05 31.12
C VAL A 21 14.66 7.35 30.06
N ASN A 22 14.45 7.73 28.80
CA ASN A 22 15.21 7.23 27.66
C ASN A 22 16.36 8.20 27.36
N LEU A 23 17.59 7.74 27.53
CA LEU A 23 18.82 8.49 27.29
C LEU A 23 19.32 8.24 25.86
N LEU A 24 19.62 9.31 25.12
CA LEU A 24 20.25 9.19 23.80
C LEU A 24 21.79 9.10 23.89
N SER A 25 22.35 9.51 25.03
CA SER A 25 23.77 9.36 25.39
C SER A 25 23.87 9.12 26.89
N GLU A 26 24.69 8.17 27.31
CA GLU A 26 24.95 7.89 28.74
C GLU A 26 25.80 9.00 29.39
N GLU A 27 26.57 9.74 28.60
CA GLU A 27 27.49 10.79 29.07
C GLU A 27 26.78 11.90 29.86
N HIS A 28 25.52 12.19 29.55
CA HIS A 28 24.74 13.29 30.17
C HIS A 28 23.67 12.80 31.15
N GLY A 29 23.76 11.54 31.60
CA GLY A 29 22.71 10.90 32.41
C GLY A 29 22.39 11.61 33.73
N GLU A 30 23.41 12.03 34.48
CA GLU A 30 23.21 12.71 35.77
C GLU A 30 22.56 14.10 35.61
N GLU A 31 23.00 14.87 34.61
CA GLU A 31 22.43 16.19 34.29
C GLU A 31 20.97 16.09 33.88
N VAL A 32 20.64 15.08 33.07
CA VAL A 32 19.26 14.79 32.64
C VAL A 32 18.38 14.46 33.84
N LEU A 33 18.85 13.63 34.78
CA LEU A 33 18.09 13.27 35.97
C LEU A 33 17.91 14.45 36.92
N ALA A 34 18.92 15.31 37.07
CA ALA A 34 18.81 16.54 37.86
C ALA A 34 17.72 17.48 37.33
N VAL A 35 17.64 17.64 36.00
CA VAL A 35 16.60 18.46 35.35
C VAL A 35 15.22 17.82 35.45
N LEU A 36 15.13 16.50 35.29
CA LEU A 36 13.86 15.79 35.32
C LEU A 36 13.31 15.57 36.73
N GLY A 37 14.14 15.63 37.76
CA GLY A 37 13.81 15.32 39.16
C GLY A 37 12.44 15.80 39.65
N PRO A 38 12.04 17.08 39.43
CA PRO A 38 10.74 17.59 39.85
C PRO A 38 9.53 16.93 39.17
N PHE A 39 9.74 16.27 38.03
CA PHE A 39 8.70 15.70 37.19
C PHE A 39 8.65 14.16 37.23
N LEU A 40 9.66 13.52 37.82
CA LEU A 40 9.70 12.06 37.96
C LEU A 40 8.68 11.62 39.00
N THR A 41 7.80 10.70 38.60
CA THR A 41 6.80 10.13 39.52
C THR A 41 7.19 8.70 39.89
N GLY A 42 7.58 8.48 41.15
CA GLY A 42 7.97 7.18 41.66
C GLY A 42 9.36 6.72 41.21
N SER A 43 9.63 5.41 41.35
CA SER A 43 10.86 4.80 40.85
C SER A 43 10.82 4.75 39.32
N VAL A 44 11.80 5.36 38.66
CA VAL A 44 11.90 5.37 37.19
C VAL A 44 13.04 4.49 36.71
N THR A 45 12.84 3.84 35.56
CA THR A 45 13.92 3.14 34.86
C THR A 45 14.67 4.11 33.96
N VAL A 46 15.99 4.02 33.93
CA VAL A 46 16.86 4.93 33.17
C VAL A 46 17.77 4.09 32.28
N GLY A 47 17.88 4.46 31.01
CA GLY A 47 18.79 3.78 30.09
C GLY A 47 18.54 4.19 28.64
N PRO A 48 19.28 3.61 27.68
CA PRO A 48 19.01 3.83 26.28
C PRO A 48 17.57 3.45 25.92
N PRO A 49 16.98 4.03 24.86
CA PRO A 49 15.69 3.57 24.38
C PRO A 49 15.74 2.06 24.12
N PRO A 50 14.71 1.31 24.53
CA PRO A 50 14.68 -0.12 24.32
C PRO A 50 14.73 -0.40 22.81
N VAL A 51 15.77 -1.11 22.37
CA VAL A 51 15.88 -1.58 21.00
C VAL A 51 15.15 -2.94 20.93
N PRO A 52 14.26 -3.16 19.95
CA PRO A 52 13.64 -4.46 19.77
C PRO A 52 14.70 -5.56 19.64
N THR A 53 14.56 -6.62 20.42
CA THR A 53 15.40 -7.81 20.36
C THR A 53 15.28 -8.50 19.00
N ALA A 54 16.25 -9.33 18.61
CA ALA A 54 16.18 -10.09 17.37
C ALA A 54 14.92 -10.99 17.30
N ALA A 55 14.44 -11.48 18.45
CA ALA A 55 13.20 -12.25 18.54
C ALA A 55 11.96 -11.36 18.33
N GLU A 56 11.94 -10.15 18.87
CA GLU A 56 10.87 -9.17 18.63
C GLU A 56 10.88 -8.68 17.17
N LEU A 57 12.05 -8.47 16.58
CA LEU A 57 12.20 -8.17 15.15
C LEU A 57 11.74 -9.34 14.27
N ALA A 58 12.03 -10.57 14.68
CA ALA A 58 11.56 -11.77 13.99
C ALA A 58 10.04 -11.97 14.13
N LEU A 59 9.43 -11.58 15.26
CA LEU A 59 7.98 -11.55 15.44
C LEU A 59 7.32 -10.43 14.62
N LEU A 60 8.04 -9.35 14.35
CA LEU A 60 7.64 -8.27 13.43
C LEU A 60 7.92 -8.62 11.96
N SER A 61 8.66 -9.69 11.69
CA SER A 61 8.97 -10.20 10.36
C SER A 61 8.00 -11.32 10.03
N LEU A 62 7.22 -11.17 8.97
CA LEU A 62 6.34 -12.24 8.53
C LEU A 62 7.16 -13.42 8.03
N HIS A 63 6.60 -14.62 8.17
CA HIS A 63 7.14 -15.78 7.49
C HIS A 63 7.17 -15.51 5.97
N PRO A 64 8.22 -15.91 5.23
CA PRO A 64 8.33 -15.60 3.80
C PRO A 64 7.13 -16.03 2.95
N ASP A 65 6.45 -17.12 3.32
CA ASP A 65 5.24 -17.59 2.63
C ASP A 65 3.99 -16.76 2.95
N ASP A 66 4.06 -15.93 3.99
CA ASP A 66 2.96 -15.11 4.48
C ASP A 66 3.16 -13.61 4.26
N ASP A 67 4.37 -13.20 3.87
CA ASP A 67 4.68 -11.85 3.42
C ASP A 67 4.31 -11.66 1.95
N LEU A 68 3.37 -10.76 1.68
CA LEU A 68 2.98 -10.36 0.34
C LEU A 68 3.87 -9.26 -0.25
N ALA A 69 4.75 -8.63 0.54
CA ALA A 69 5.61 -7.54 0.09
C ALA A 69 6.50 -7.91 -1.12
N PRO A 70 7.03 -9.16 -1.25
CA PRO A 70 7.85 -9.54 -2.40
C PRO A 70 7.07 -9.77 -3.70
N ASN A 71 5.74 -9.74 -3.69
CA ASN A 71 4.95 -10.01 -4.89
C ASN A 71 5.28 -9.00 -5.98
N ARG A 72 5.53 -9.49 -7.20
CA ARG A 72 5.75 -8.63 -8.36
C ARG A 72 4.43 -8.14 -8.96
N PRO A 73 4.44 -7.03 -9.73
CA PRO A 73 3.32 -6.67 -10.58
C PRO A 73 2.90 -7.83 -11.50
N GLY A 74 1.68 -8.34 -11.32
CA GLY A 74 1.17 -9.49 -12.06
C GLY A 74 1.73 -10.85 -11.64
N GLU A 75 2.24 -11.02 -10.42
CA GLU A 75 2.72 -12.31 -9.88
C GLU A 75 1.74 -13.47 -10.15
N ALA A 76 0.45 -13.28 -9.85
CA ALA A 76 -0.56 -14.31 -10.10
C ALA A 76 -0.69 -14.69 -11.59
N LEU A 77 -0.52 -13.74 -12.49
CA LEU A 77 -0.52 -14.00 -13.94
C LEU A 77 0.76 -14.70 -14.40
N LEU A 78 1.91 -14.36 -13.80
CA LEU A 78 3.17 -15.05 -14.07
C LEU A 78 3.07 -16.52 -13.67
N VAL A 79 2.60 -16.80 -12.45
CA VAL A 79 2.37 -18.17 -11.97
C VAL A 79 1.37 -18.91 -12.88
N ALA A 80 0.27 -18.26 -13.29
CA ALA A 80 -0.71 -18.88 -14.16
C ALA A 80 -0.17 -19.18 -15.57
N LEU A 81 0.68 -18.31 -16.12
CA LEU A 81 1.33 -18.50 -17.42
C LEU A 81 2.44 -19.55 -17.37
N ASP A 82 3.12 -19.69 -16.24
CA ASP A 82 4.14 -20.73 -16.03
C ASP A 82 3.51 -22.12 -15.89
N ARG A 83 2.44 -22.23 -15.08
CA ARG A 83 1.68 -23.47 -14.89
C ARG A 83 0.97 -23.96 -16.14
N ASP A 84 0.46 -23.04 -16.95
CA ASP A 84 -0.20 -23.35 -18.24
C ASP A 84 0.27 -22.37 -19.32
N PRO A 85 1.40 -22.66 -19.98
CA PRO A 85 1.98 -21.80 -21.01
C PRO A 85 1.15 -21.76 -22.30
N GLY A 86 0.24 -22.72 -22.48
CA GLY A 86 -0.51 -22.91 -23.70
C GLY A 86 0.30 -23.48 -24.87
N PRO A 87 -0.36 -23.80 -25.99
CA PRO A 87 0.32 -24.30 -27.18
C PRO A 87 1.25 -23.25 -27.80
N PRO A 88 2.38 -23.69 -28.40
CA PRO A 88 3.42 -22.80 -28.95
C PRO A 88 2.95 -21.95 -30.14
N ARG A 89 1.86 -22.33 -30.82
CA ARG A 89 1.25 -21.56 -31.90
C ARG A 89 -0.23 -21.33 -31.58
N ARG A 90 -0.59 -20.10 -31.20
CA ARG A 90 -1.98 -19.68 -31.01
C ARG A 90 -2.41 -18.72 -32.11
N LEU A 91 -3.59 -18.95 -32.68
CA LEU A 91 -4.23 -18.03 -33.64
C LEU A 91 -4.64 -16.70 -33.00
N ARG A 92 -4.92 -16.70 -31.69
CA ARG A 92 -5.21 -15.49 -30.91
C ARG A 92 -4.20 -15.35 -29.76
N PRO A 93 -3.62 -14.16 -29.54
CA PRO A 93 -2.76 -13.91 -28.39
C PRO A 93 -3.48 -14.23 -27.08
N ASP A 94 -2.76 -14.86 -26.14
CA ASP A 94 -3.29 -15.16 -24.82
C ASP A 94 -3.67 -13.84 -24.09
N PRO A 95 -4.93 -13.65 -23.69
CA PRO A 95 -5.36 -12.42 -23.01
C PRO A 95 -4.60 -12.15 -21.70
N ARG A 96 -4.08 -13.19 -21.03
CA ARG A 96 -3.27 -13.06 -19.81
C ARG A 96 -1.99 -12.27 -20.04
N ARG A 97 -1.40 -12.34 -21.24
CA ARG A 97 -0.17 -11.58 -21.57
C ARG A 97 -0.43 -10.08 -21.66
N ARG A 98 -1.61 -9.68 -22.16
CA ARG A 98 -2.04 -8.27 -22.17
C ARG A 98 -2.36 -7.78 -20.76
N ALA A 99 -3.05 -8.60 -19.97
CA ALA A 99 -3.30 -8.28 -18.56
C ALA A 99 -1.98 -8.12 -17.77
N LEU A 100 -1.01 -9.01 -17.99
CA LEU A 100 0.31 -8.94 -17.35
C LEU A 100 1.07 -7.67 -17.75
N ALA A 101 1.04 -7.31 -19.04
CA ALA A 101 1.63 -6.06 -19.49
C ALA A 101 0.98 -4.85 -18.80
N ALA A 102 -0.35 -4.86 -18.64
CA ALA A 102 -1.04 -3.79 -17.95
C ALA A 102 -0.68 -3.70 -16.46
N GLU A 103 -0.66 -4.83 -15.75
CA GLU A 103 -0.28 -4.87 -14.33
C GLU A 103 1.18 -4.45 -14.13
N ARG A 104 2.11 -4.82 -15.03
CA ARG A 104 3.50 -4.36 -14.95
C ARG A 104 3.65 -2.86 -15.17
N THR A 105 3.07 -2.32 -16.24
CA THR A 105 3.16 -0.88 -16.52
C THR A 105 2.56 -0.02 -15.40
N VAL A 106 1.42 -0.45 -14.84
CA VAL A 106 0.80 0.23 -13.70
C VAL A 106 1.62 0.06 -12.43
N GLY A 107 2.07 -1.17 -12.12
CA GLY A 107 2.89 -1.46 -10.95
C GLY A 107 4.17 -0.62 -10.93
N GLU A 108 4.93 -0.63 -12.04
CA GLU A 108 6.15 0.18 -12.18
C GLU A 108 5.89 1.68 -11.97
N ALA A 109 4.71 2.17 -12.33
CA ALA A 109 4.33 3.57 -12.10
C ALA A 109 3.98 3.88 -10.64
N LEU A 110 3.38 2.92 -9.95
CA LEU A 110 3.05 3.01 -8.52
C LEU A 110 4.30 2.85 -7.64
N ASP A 111 5.23 1.97 -8.00
CA ASP A 111 6.46 1.72 -7.25
C ASP A 111 7.36 2.97 -7.22
N ARG A 112 7.32 3.80 -8.26
CA ARG A 112 8.02 5.10 -8.28
C ARG A 112 7.53 6.09 -7.23
N LEU A 113 6.40 5.85 -6.58
CA LEU A 113 5.86 6.70 -5.52
C LEU A 113 6.52 6.40 -4.16
N GLU A 114 7.31 5.33 -4.03
CA GLU A 114 7.94 4.91 -2.78
C GLU A 114 8.76 6.02 -2.12
N GLY A 115 9.54 6.76 -2.92
CA GLY A 115 10.33 7.91 -2.44
C GLY A 115 9.50 9.05 -1.85
N ALA A 116 8.17 9.06 -2.02
CA ALA A 116 7.24 10.02 -1.45
C ALA A 116 6.44 9.46 -0.26
N GLY A 117 6.87 8.34 0.33
CA GLY A 117 6.24 7.72 1.50
C GLY A 117 5.02 6.85 1.16
N TRP A 118 4.96 6.34 -0.07
CA TRP A 118 3.91 5.40 -0.49
C TRP A 118 4.45 3.98 -0.50
N HIS A 119 3.60 3.01 -0.17
CA HIS A 119 3.87 1.59 -0.31
C HIS A 119 2.90 0.98 -1.30
N THR A 120 3.37 0.05 -2.11
CA THR A 120 2.51 -0.70 -3.04
C THR A 120 2.68 -2.20 -2.81
N LEU A 121 1.57 -2.89 -2.57
CA LEU A 121 1.51 -4.35 -2.58
C LEU A 121 0.87 -4.82 -3.88
N HIS A 122 1.42 -5.88 -4.47
CA HIS A 122 0.92 -6.42 -5.73
C HIS A 122 0.30 -7.79 -5.55
N SER A 123 -0.63 -8.13 -6.46
CA SER A 123 -1.26 -9.45 -6.51
C SER A 123 -1.81 -9.92 -5.16
N VAL A 124 -2.44 -9.03 -4.40
CA VAL A 124 -2.97 -9.33 -3.07
C VAL A 124 -4.15 -10.30 -3.22
N PRO A 125 -4.05 -11.53 -2.67
CA PRO A 125 -5.04 -12.56 -2.88
C PRO A 125 -6.35 -12.23 -2.17
N LEU A 126 -7.47 -12.60 -2.78
CA LEU A 126 -8.78 -12.53 -2.14
C LEU A 126 -9.44 -13.92 -2.15
N PRO A 127 -10.27 -14.25 -1.15
CA PRO A 127 -11.08 -15.47 -1.16
C PRO A 127 -11.93 -15.60 -2.43
N GLY A 128 -12.08 -16.84 -2.91
CA GLY A 128 -12.73 -17.16 -4.19
C GLY A 128 -11.81 -17.15 -5.41
N GLY A 129 -10.49 -16.96 -5.21
CA GLY A 129 -9.50 -16.95 -6.29
C GLY A 129 -9.41 -15.63 -7.06
N ASP A 130 -10.05 -14.57 -6.55
CA ASP A 130 -9.87 -13.21 -7.06
C ASP A 130 -8.62 -12.56 -6.45
N ARG A 131 -8.27 -11.36 -6.90
CA ARG A 131 -7.15 -10.58 -6.34
C ARG A 131 -7.34 -9.09 -6.55
N ILE A 132 -6.73 -8.32 -5.67
CA ILE A 132 -6.43 -6.90 -5.92
C ILE A 132 -5.14 -6.86 -6.73
N HIS A 133 -5.14 -6.15 -7.86
CA HIS A 133 -3.94 -6.08 -8.72
C HIS A 133 -2.83 -5.31 -8.00
N HIS A 134 -3.14 -4.11 -7.50
CA HIS A 134 -2.24 -3.31 -6.69
C HIS A 134 -3.02 -2.62 -5.57
N LEU A 135 -2.51 -2.71 -4.34
CA LEU A 135 -2.97 -1.95 -3.19
C LEU A 135 -1.92 -0.89 -2.89
N VAL A 136 -2.31 0.38 -2.93
CA VAL A 136 -1.41 1.52 -2.72
C VAL A 136 -1.78 2.19 -1.40
N ILE A 137 -0.80 2.39 -0.52
CA ILE A 137 -0.97 2.93 0.83
C ILE A 137 -0.01 4.09 0.97
N GLY A 138 -0.50 5.28 1.31
CA GLY A 138 0.38 6.42 1.54
C GLY A 138 -0.32 7.59 2.17
N PRO A 139 0.33 8.76 2.26
CA PRO A 139 -0.20 9.92 2.97
C PRO A 139 -1.58 10.34 2.48
N GLY A 140 -1.84 10.19 1.18
CA GLY A 140 -3.12 10.53 0.55
C GLY A 140 -4.27 9.56 0.83
N GLY A 141 -4.02 8.43 1.52
CA GLY A 141 -4.98 7.37 1.80
C GLY A 141 -4.66 6.05 1.08
N LEU A 142 -5.63 5.12 1.08
CA LEU A 142 -5.47 3.80 0.47
C LEU A 142 -6.25 3.69 -0.85
N PHE A 143 -5.68 2.97 -1.81
CA PHE A 143 -6.30 2.74 -3.10
C PHE A 143 -6.20 1.28 -3.55
N CYS A 144 -7.33 0.74 -3.99
CA CYS A 144 -7.39 -0.50 -4.74
C CYS A 144 -7.30 -0.16 -6.23
N VAL A 145 -6.14 -0.42 -6.85
CA VAL A 145 -5.89 -0.12 -8.25
C VAL A 145 -6.05 -1.38 -9.08
N ARG A 146 -6.98 -1.35 -10.04
CA ARG A 146 -7.15 -2.40 -11.05
C ARG A 146 -6.61 -1.92 -12.39
N SER A 147 -5.66 -2.67 -12.92
CA SER A 147 -5.01 -2.39 -14.21
C SER A 147 -5.82 -2.96 -15.37
N LEU A 148 -6.04 -2.13 -16.39
CA LEU A 148 -6.79 -2.49 -17.60
C LEU A 148 -5.96 -2.18 -18.84
N TYR A 149 -5.69 -3.21 -19.64
CA TYR A 149 -4.97 -3.08 -20.89
C TYR A 149 -5.82 -2.33 -21.93
N ALA A 150 -5.46 -1.09 -22.23
CA ALA A 150 -6.18 -0.22 -23.15
C ALA A 150 -5.32 0.29 -24.32
N ARG A 151 -4.14 -0.32 -24.55
CA ARG A 151 -3.14 0.21 -25.48
C ARG A 151 -3.72 0.54 -26.85
N ARG A 152 -3.67 1.83 -27.21
CA ARG A 152 -4.17 2.39 -28.48
C ARG A 152 -5.65 2.10 -28.76
N GLN A 153 -6.44 1.82 -27.71
CA GLN A 153 -7.89 1.61 -27.81
C GLN A 153 -8.62 2.82 -27.24
N ARG A 154 -9.80 3.11 -27.79
CA ARG A 154 -10.74 4.05 -27.15
C ARG A 154 -11.39 3.37 -25.95
N VAL A 155 -11.47 4.07 -24.83
CA VAL A 155 -12.14 3.58 -23.62
C VAL A 155 -13.32 4.47 -23.31
N ARG A 156 -14.48 3.87 -23.07
CA ARG A 156 -15.68 4.57 -22.57
C ARG A 156 -16.07 4.01 -21.22
N VAL A 157 -16.16 4.87 -20.20
CA VAL A 157 -16.55 4.51 -18.84
C VAL A 157 -17.91 5.13 -18.54
N ALA A 158 -18.97 4.33 -18.65
CA ALA A 158 -20.34 4.71 -18.32
C ALA A 158 -20.82 3.84 -17.16
N ASP A 159 -20.68 4.37 -15.93
CA ASP A 159 -20.88 3.64 -14.66
C ASP A 159 -22.12 2.72 -14.67
N PRO A 160 -21.99 1.41 -14.38
CA PRO A 160 -20.77 0.69 -13.95
C PRO A 160 -19.98 0.06 -15.10
N MET A 161 -20.35 0.34 -16.35
CA MET A 161 -19.85 -0.30 -17.55
C MET A 161 -18.58 0.36 -18.08
N VAL A 162 -17.63 -0.46 -18.49
CA VAL A 162 -16.40 -0.06 -19.16
C VAL A 162 -16.32 -0.77 -20.50
N ALA A 163 -16.22 0.00 -21.58
CA ALA A 163 -16.04 -0.50 -22.93
C ALA A 163 -14.62 -0.18 -23.41
N VAL A 164 -13.93 -1.16 -24.00
CA VAL A 164 -12.57 -1.01 -24.55
C VAL A 164 -12.60 -1.37 -26.03
N GLY A 165 -12.29 -0.41 -26.89
CA GLY A 165 -12.31 -0.59 -28.34
C GLY A 165 -13.68 -1.04 -28.83
N ARG A 166 -13.72 -2.19 -29.52
CA ARG A 166 -14.95 -2.82 -30.04
C ARG A 166 -15.47 -3.97 -29.18
N HIS A 167 -14.88 -4.17 -28.00
CA HIS A 167 -15.32 -5.23 -27.09
C HIS A 167 -16.64 -4.86 -26.40
N GLU A 168 -17.41 -5.90 -26.05
CA GLU A 168 -18.64 -5.74 -25.27
C GLU A 168 -18.33 -5.02 -23.95
N PRO A 169 -19.12 -3.99 -23.57
CA PRO A 169 -18.96 -3.33 -22.28
C PRO A 169 -19.11 -4.31 -21.12
N ARG A 170 -18.29 -4.15 -20.08
CA ARG A 170 -18.32 -5.02 -18.88
C ARG A 170 -18.53 -4.18 -17.61
N PRO A 171 -19.23 -4.69 -16.58
CA PRO A 171 -19.48 -3.96 -15.33
C PRO A 171 -18.23 -3.93 -14.42
N LEU A 172 -17.11 -3.40 -14.93
CA LEU A 172 -15.81 -3.44 -14.23
C LEU A 172 -15.82 -2.58 -12.97
N LEU A 173 -16.50 -1.43 -12.97
CA LEU A 173 -16.53 -0.55 -11.79
C LEU A 173 -17.26 -1.20 -10.63
N ARG A 174 -18.27 -2.04 -10.89
CA ARG A 174 -18.97 -2.79 -9.84
C ARG A 174 -18.02 -3.79 -9.15
N ARG A 175 -17.18 -4.48 -9.91
CA ARG A 175 -16.20 -5.44 -9.35
C ARG A 175 -15.09 -4.71 -8.59
N LEU A 176 -14.57 -3.64 -9.18
CA LEU A 176 -13.55 -2.83 -8.56
C LEU A 176 -14.00 -2.22 -7.22
N ARG A 177 -15.26 -1.76 -7.11
CA ARG A 177 -15.83 -1.34 -5.83
C ARG A 177 -15.88 -2.47 -4.82
N ALA A 178 -16.37 -3.66 -5.22
CA ALA A 178 -16.39 -4.82 -4.33
C ALA A 178 -14.99 -5.23 -3.84
N ASP A 179 -13.96 -5.14 -4.69
CA ASP A 179 -12.57 -5.39 -4.28
C ASP A 179 -12.09 -4.36 -3.25
N ALA A 180 -12.46 -3.09 -3.45
CA ALA A 180 -12.14 -2.01 -2.53
C ALA A 180 -12.91 -2.11 -1.20
N ASP A 181 -14.18 -2.53 -1.21
CA ASP A 181 -14.99 -2.78 -0.02
C ASP A 181 -14.38 -3.91 0.83
N ARG A 182 -13.95 -4.99 0.16
CA ARG A 182 -13.23 -6.10 0.81
C ARG A 182 -11.92 -5.61 1.42
N ALA A 183 -11.12 -4.85 0.68
CA ALA A 183 -9.89 -4.26 1.23
C ALA A 183 -10.17 -3.34 2.42
N SER A 184 -11.26 -2.58 2.36
CA SER A 184 -11.66 -1.68 3.45
C SER A 184 -12.05 -2.46 4.71
N TYR A 185 -12.77 -3.58 4.53
CA TYR A 185 -13.10 -4.49 5.62
C TYR A 185 -11.84 -5.11 6.24
N ALA A 186 -10.92 -5.61 5.40
CA ALA A 186 -9.70 -6.28 5.83
C ALA A 186 -8.76 -5.36 6.63
N LEU A 187 -8.65 -4.09 6.21
CA LEU A 187 -7.72 -3.12 6.79
C LEU A 187 -8.38 -2.16 7.79
N THR A 188 -9.68 -2.33 8.03
CA THR A 188 -10.52 -1.44 8.86
C THR A 188 -10.31 0.06 8.54
N ALA A 189 -10.06 0.36 7.27
CA ALA A 189 -9.72 1.69 6.76
C ALA A 189 -10.35 1.90 5.37
N GLU A 190 -10.69 3.14 5.00
CA GLU A 190 -11.28 3.42 3.69
C GLU A 190 -10.26 3.16 2.56
N VAL A 191 -10.59 2.22 1.67
CA VAL A 191 -9.84 1.94 0.44
C VAL A 191 -10.63 2.41 -0.76
N ARG A 192 -10.08 3.35 -1.54
CA ARG A 192 -10.79 3.94 -2.68
C ARG A 192 -10.47 3.21 -4.00
N PRO A 193 -11.46 2.88 -4.83
CA PRO A 193 -11.24 2.18 -6.08
C PRO A 193 -10.68 3.08 -7.19
N VAL A 194 -9.66 2.58 -7.90
CA VAL A 194 -9.02 3.24 -9.05
C VAL A 194 -8.91 2.26 -10.22
N LEU A 195 -9.46 2.63 -11.37
CA LEU A 195 -9.24 1.92 -12.63
C LEU A 195 -8.08 2.59 -13.37
N ALA A 196 -6.96 1.88 -13.51
CA ALA A 196 -5.78 2.36 -14.23
C ALA A 196 -5.78 1.83 -15.67
N LEU A 197 -5.75 2.73 -16.65
CA LEU A 197 -5.76 2.40 -18.07
C LEU A 197 -4.35 2.52 -18.65
N THR A 198 -3.85 1.45 -19.27
CA THR A 198 -2.51 1.51 -19.89
C THR A 198 -2.58 2.00 -21.34
N GLU A 199 -1.95 3.13 -21.63
CA GLU A 199 -1.82 3.74 -22.95
C GLU A 199 -3.14 3.82 -23.77
N PRO A 200 -4.29 4.29 -23.21
CA PRO A 200 -5.50 4.46 -24.00
C PRO A 200 -5.28 5.48 -25.14
N ALA A 201 -5.86 5.22 -26.32
CA ALA A 201 -5.86 6.21 -27.41
C ALA A 201 -6.80 7.39 -27.09
N ASP A 202 -7.89 7.11 -26.38
CA ASP A 202 -8.89 8.09 -25.97
C ASP A 202 -9.64 7.57 -24.74
N LEU A 203 -10.12 8.48 -23.89
CA LEU A 203 -10.88 8.18 -22.69
C LEU A 203 -12.11 9.09 -22.60
N ALA A 204 -13.30 8.49 -22.68
CA ALA A 204 -14.57 9.17 -22.51
C ALA A 204 -15.26 8.75 -21.20
N VAL A 205 -15.50 9.72 -20.32
CA VAL A 205 -16.26 9.55 -19.07
C VAL A 205 -17.47 10.49 -19.13
N PRO A 206 -18.59 10.08 -19.77
CA PRO A 206 -19.72 10.97 -20.08
C PRO A 206 -20.50 11.47 -18.86
N ALA A 207 -20.32 10.87 -17.68
CA ALA A 207 -20.97 11.29 -16.44
C ALA A 207 -20.03 11.08 -15.25
N PRO A 208 -20.19 11.85 -14.15
CA PRO A 208 -19.41 11.64 -12.93
C PRO A 208 -19.54 10.20 -12.41
N LEU A 209 -18.42 9.64 -11.95
CA LEU A 209 -18.35 8.28 -11.41
C LEU A 209 -18.63 8.29 -9.91
N ARG A 210 -19.40 7.30 -9.45
CA ARG A 210 -19.64 7.12 -8.01
C ARG A 210 -18.44 6.48 -7.35
N GLU A 211 -17.82 7.16 -6.40
CA GLU A 211 -16.80 6.59 -5.49
C GLU A 211 -15.61 5.92 -6.18
N ALA A 212 -15.38 6.15 -7.48
CA ALA A 212 -14.32 5.51 -8.25
C ALA A 212 -13.58 6.53 -9.11
N ARG A 213 -12.27 6.33 -9.28
CA ARG A 213 -11.42 7.13 -10.16
C ARG A 213 -10.99 6.32 -11.37
N VAL A 214 -10.80 7.00 -12.49
CA VAL A 214 -10.19 6.42 -13.70
C VAL A 214 -8.99 7.27 -14.03
N LEU A 215 -7.81 6.65 -14.06
CA LEU A 215 -6.54 7.31 -14.35
C LEU A 215 -5.88 6.60 -15.53
N LYS A 216 -5.12 7.34 -16.32
CA LYS A 216 -4.15 6.73 -17.23
C LYS A 216 -2.92 6.32 -16.43
N ASP A 217 -2.15 5.39 -16.94
CA ASP A 217 -0.85 5.00 -16.40
C ASP A 217 0.09 6.21 -16.20
N THR A 218 0.05 7.18 -17.11
CA THR A 218 0.81 8.44 -16.99
C THR A 218 0.34 9.36 -15.86
N ASP A 219 -0.90 9.20 -15.40
CA ASP A 219 -1.55 10.07 -14.42
C ASP A 219 -1.55 9.42 -13.01
N LEU A 220 -0.94 8.25 -12.85
CA LEU A 220 -0.81 7.60 -11.53
C LEU A 220 0.00 8.42 -10.51
N PRO A 221 1.03 9.20 -10.89
CA PRO A 221 1.72 10.08 -9.94
C PRO A 221 0.84 11.15 -9.30
N GLU A 222 -0.37 11.40 -9.84
CA GLU A 222 -1.34 12.30 -9.21
C GLU A 222 -1.86 11.78 -7.87
N LEU A 223 -1.83 10.46 -7.64
CA LEU A 223 -2.16 9.85 -6.35
C LEU A 223 -1.28 10.41 -5.23
N ALA A 224 0.02 10.57 -5.48
CA ALA A 224 0.97 11.09 -4.50
C ALA A 224 0.78 12.58 -4.17
N ARG A 225 0.07 13.32 -5.03
CA ARG A 225 -0.27 14.74 -4.81
C ARG A 225 -1.58 14.92 -4.04
N MET A 226 -2.33 13.84 -3.76
CA MET A 226 -3.52 13.93 -2.93
C MET A 226 -3.09 14.22 -1.49
N GLY A 227 -3.68 15.25 -0.88
CA GLY A 227 -3.27 15.79 0.41
C GLY A 227 -3.13 14.73 1.50
N GLY A 228 -2.17 14.94 2.41
CA GLY A 228 -1.86 14.00 3.49
C GLY A 228 -2.98 13.92 4.53
N VAL A 229 -3.69 12.80 4.56
CA VAL A 229 -4.66 12.42 5.60
C VAL A 229 -4.01 11.51 6.64
N LEU A 230 -3.08 10.65 6.22
CA LEU A 230 -2.41 9.67 7.08
C LEU A 230 -1.04 10.16 7.54
N LYS A 231 -0.70 9.92 8.81
CA LYS A 231 0.66 10.13 9.32
C LYS A 231 1.56 8.99 8.84
N ALA A 232 2.87 9.26 8.76
CA ALA A 232 3.85 8.24 8.36
C ALA A 232 3.75 6.95 9.19
N ALA A 233 3.56 7.06 10.52
CA ALA A 233 3.39 5.90 11.39
C ALA A 233 2.13 5.07 11.05
N ASP A 234 1.03 5.72 10.68
CA ASP A 234 -0.21 5.04 10.29
C ASP A 234 -0.04 4.33 8.95
N VAL A 235 0.69 4.96 8.00
CA VAL A 235 1.04 4.36 6.71
C VAL A 235 1.86 3.08 6.90
N GLU A 236 2.89 3.13 7.75
CA GLU A 236 3.72 1.94 8.05
C GLU A 236 2.91 0.84 8.74
N ALA A 237 2.05 1.18 9.70
CA ALA A 237 1.20 0.21 10.39
C ALA A 237 0.21 -0.48 9.43
N LEU A 238 -0.45 0.31 8.57
CA LEU A 238 -1.35 -0.22 7.54
C LEU A 238 -0.61 -1.09 6.53
N HIS A 239 0.60 -0.68 6.10
CA HIS A 239 1.43 -1.49 5.21
C HIS A 239 1.87 -2.80 5.86
N ALA A 240 2.29 -2.78 7.13
CA ALA A 240 2.66 -3.97 7.89
C ALA A 240 1.49 -4.96 8.05
N MET A 241 0.27 -4.45 8.28
CA MET A 241 -0.94 -5.28 8.32
C MET A 241 -1.31 -5.83 6.94
N ALA A 242 -1.22 -4.99 5.89
CA ALA A 242 -1.62 -5.35 4.54
C ALA A 242 -0.69 -6.40 3.91
N ARG A 243 0.58 -6.47 4.31
CA ARG A 243 1.51 -7.49 3.80
C ARG A 243 1.25 -8.89 4.36
N ASP A 244 0.57 -9.03 5.50
CA ASP A 244 0.22 -10.33 6.05
C ASP A 244 -0.90 -10.97 5.23
N ARG A 245 -0.62 -12.12 4.60
CA ARG A 245 -1.62 -12.88 3.84
C ARG A 245 -2.88 -13.18 4.65
N HIS A 246 -2.76 -13.36 5.98
CA HIS A 246 -3.85 -13.78 6.84
C HIS A 246 -4.89 -12.68 7.04
N THR A 247 -4.49 -11.41 6.91
CA THR A 247 -5.38 -10.25 6.82
C THR A 247 -6.45 -10.46 5.75
N TRP A 248 -6.07 -11.07 4.63
CA TRP A 248 -6.92 -11.24 3.45
C TRP A 248 -7.75 -12.53 3.46
N ALA A 249 -7.47 -13.48 4.35
CA ALA A 249 -8.15 -14.77 4.38
C ALA A 249 -9.59 -14.70 4.93
N ARG A 250 -9.95 -13.61 5.61
CA ARG A 250 -11.21 -13.46 6.38
C ARG A 250 -12.24 -12.53 5.70
N VAL A 251 -12.03 -12.22 4.42
CA VAL A 251 -12.67 -11.12 3.67
C VAL A 251 -13.63 -11.59 2.59
#